data_AF-A0A2N2EKS9-F1
#
_entry.id   AF-A0A2N2EKS9-F1
#
_cell.length_a   1.000
_cell.length_b   1.000
_cell.length_c   1.000
_cell.angle_alpha   90.00
_cell.angle_beta   90.00
_cell.angle_gamma   90.00
#
_symmetry.space_group_name_H-M   'P 1'
#
loop_
_entity.id
_entity.type
_entity.pdbx_description
1 polymer ?
#
loop_
_entity_poly.entity_id
_entity_poly.type
_entity_poly.pdbx_seq_one_letter_code
_entity_poly.pdbx_strand_id
1 'polypeptide(L)'
;MRVYLSLGSNLGDRLRNLNAALDLLEGGGCGLLKVSSVYETAPLYYLKQPAFFNMAAACETSLSPKALLALIGRVEAALRRRRLVRNGPRTIDIDILFYDGQVIDMPGLAVPHPRLAEREFVLAPLAEIAPGLRHPVTRRTAAGLLAALPARGGARRLPADYAGLERWLAALPPPPAGRHYSLRNIKAALARLGSPEKSMGTVVHLTGSTGKTSTACMAAAALSACGRRTGLYTSPHVGCVRERIKLDGRDISEKDFFETFLRVESVAAGELSFFETLTAMAFLYFSVKKARVSVVEAGLGGRLDATNAADGAVAGLTSVSLEHTALLGNSIASIAAHKAGIIKPGSDVVTGALPAAATRVIERRAGLVGAKLRSPGRLPPAAAARLAGTGAFQLANAALALSAARLAAKRAGLPFSVGKAIASLRRALPPGRFQRLSLAGRAVVVDGAHNAEGVAALLKEFGGKKPVCVAAFMNDKDAGALATALTAASSRLILTRSLSYRSADPAAVLGLLPPAAAARSSVVAGPRAAL
;
A
#
# COMPACT_ATOMS: atom_id res chain seq x y z
N MET A 1 -11.08 9.91 41.03
CA MET A 1 -12.41 10.05 40.39
C MET A 1 -12.32 9.51 38.97
N ARG A 2 -13.34 8.77 38.50
CA ARG A 2 -13.34 8.20 37.15
C ARG A 2 -14.06 9.12 36.18
N VAL A 3 -13.44 9.41 35.04
CA VAL A 3 -13.95 10.36 34.04
C VAL A 3 -13.96 9.72 32.66
N TYR A 4 -14.97 10.05 31.86
CA TYR A 4 -15.05 9.63 30.46
C TYR A 4 -15.03 10.85 29.56
N LEU A 5 -14.13 10.85 28.59
CA LEU A 5 -13.89 11.95 27.67
C LEU A 5 -14.23 11.51 26.24
N SER A 6 -14.75 12.42 25.43
CA SER A 6 -14.84 12.29 23.98
C SER A 6 -13.76 13.17 23.35
N LEU A 7 -13.04 12.64 22.36
CA LEU A 7 -12.05 13.39 21.57
C LEU A 7 -12.45 13.33 20.09
N GLY A 8 -12.37 14.47 19.40
CA GLY A 8 -12.69 14.58 17.97
C GLY A 8 -11.71 15.45 17.20
N SER A 9 -11.27 15.00 16.02
CA SER A 9 -10.36 15.73 15.13
C SER A 9 -10.78 15.64 13.67
N ASN A 10 -10.78 16.76 12.93
CA ASN A 10 -11.08 16.75 11.49
C ASN A 10 -10.13 17.56 10.60
N LEU A 11 -9.02 18.07 11.14
CA LEU A 11 -8.01 18.80 10.39
C LEU A 11 -6.62 18.15 10.50
N GLY A 12 -5.88 18.14 9.40
CA GLY A 12 -4.51 17.64 9.35
C GLY A 12 -4.41 16.13 9.61
N ASP A 13 -3.35 15.71 10.31
CA ASP A 13 -3.15 14.32 10.76
C ASP A 13 -4.06 14.06 11.97
N ARG A 14 -5.32 13.67 11.69
CA ARG A 14 -6.37 13.52 12.71
C ARG A 14 -5.96 12.55 13.81
N LEU A 15 -5.27 11.45 13.46
CA LEU A 15 -4.80 10.46 14.43
C LEU A 15 -3.71 11.02 15.33
N ARG A 16 -2.72 11.72 14.76
CA ARG A 16 -1.66 12.36 15.55
C ARG A 16 -2.23 13.37 16.53
N ASN A 17 -3.25 14.14 16.14
CA ASN A 17 -3.91 15.09 17.04
C ASN A 17 -4.59 14.38 18.22
N LEU A 18 -5.29 13.27 17.98
CA LEU A 18 -5.94 12.49 19.05
C LEU A 18 -4.91 11.90 20.01
N ASN A 19 -3.84 11.28 19.50
CA ASN A 19 -2.79 10.70 20.35
C ASN A 19 -2.05 11.78 21.15
N ALA A 20 -1.68 12.90 20.51
CA ALA A 20 -1.03 14.01 21.22
C ALA A 20 -1.95 14.61 22.30
N ALA A 21 -3.26 14.62 22.10
CA ALA A 21 -4.21 15.06 23.11
C ALA A 21 -4.24 14.10 24.31
N LEU A 22 -4.23 12.79 24.07
CA LEU A 22 -4.14 11.77 25.12
C LEU A 22 -2.84 11.92 25.93
N ASP A 23 -1.69 12.06 25.26
CA ASP A 23 -0.38 12.23 25.92
C ASP A 23 -0.36 13.48 26.82
N LEU A 24 -0.92 14.60 26.34
CA LEU A 24 -0.99 15.86 27.10
C LEU A 24 -1.99 15.79 28.26
N LEU A 25 -3.09 15.05 28.12
CA LEU A 25 -4.04 14.79 29.21
C LEU A 25 -3.40 13.94 30.30
N GLU A 26 -2.69 12.87 29.93
CA GLU A 26 -2.00 11.99 30.85
C GLU A 26 -0.91 12.73 31.64
N GLY A 27 -0.04 13.46 30.93
CA GLY A 27 0.96 14.33 31.56
C GLY A 27 0.36 15.47 32.40
N GLY A 28 -0.92 15.80 32.21
CA GLY A 28 -1.66 16.81 32.95
C GLY A 28 -2.40 16.30 34.19
N GLY A 29 -2.32 15.01 34.52
CA GLY A 29 -2.97 14.41 35.69
C GLY A 29 -4.27 13.63 35.40
N CYS A 30 -4.49 13.22 34.14
CA CYS A 30 -5.55 12.28 33.76
C CYS A 30 -4.95 10.93 33.35
N GLY A 31 -4.70 10.04 34.32
CA GLY A 31 -4.16 8.71 34.04
C GLY A 31 -5.10 7.91 33.15
N LEU A 32 -4.61 7.47 31.98
CA LEU A 32 -5.43 6.78 30.99
C LEU A 32 -5.67 5.33 31.42
N LEU A 33 -6.95 4.93 31.47
CA LEU A 33 -7.33 3.55 31.81
C LEU A 33 -7.65 2.73 30.56
N LYS A 34 -8.40 3.33 29.63
CA LYS A 34 -8.87 2.66 28.41
C LYS A 34 -9.19 3.68 27.33
N VAL A 35 -8.86 3.35 26.09
CA VAL A 35 -9.16 4.16 24.90
C VAL A 35 -9.90 3.28 23.90
N SER A 36 -10.91 3.84 23.23
CA SER A 36 -11.68 3.14 22.21
C SER A 36 -10.89 2.97 20.91
N SER A 37 -11.44 2.22 19.96
CA SER A 37 -11.03 2.32 18.57
C SER A 37 -11.30 3.73 18.03
N VAL A 38 -10.72 4.04 16.86
CA VAL A 38 -11.05 5.27 16.13
C VAL A 38 -12.32 5.06 15.30
N TYR A 39 -13.25 6.02 15.37
CA TYR A 39 -14.47 6.05 14.58
C TYR A 39 -14.45 7.22 13.62
N GLU A 40 -14.66 6.95 12.33
CA GLU A 40 -14.83 8.00 11.32
C GLU A 40 -16.31 8.35 11.14
N THR A 41 -16.65 9.64 11.23
CA THR A 41 -18.03 10.13 11.06
C THR A 41 -18.10 11.35 10.15
N ALA A 42 -19.19 11.51 9.40
CA ALA A 42 -19.45 12.76 8.68
C ALA A 42 -19.69 13.94 9.66
N PRO A 43 -19.44 15.19 9.25
CA PRO A 43 -19.78 16.36 10.05
C PRO A 43 -21.31 16.48 10.27
N LEU A 44 -21.76 16.83 11.48
CA LEU A 44 -23.19 16.83 11.79
C LEU A 44 -23.90 18.20 11.60
N TYR A 45 -23.18 19.31 11.77
CA TYR A 45 -23.80 20.66 11.81
C TYR A 45 -23.30 21.60 10.72
N TYR A 46 -22.01 21.54 10.40
CA TYR A 46 -21.42 22.30 9.29
C TYR A 46 -20.90 21.29 8.27
N LEU A 47 -21.64 21.08 7.17
CA LEU A 47 -21.42 19.93 6.29
C LEU A 47 -20.22 20.11 5.33
N LYS A 48 -19.79 21.35 5.08
CA LYS A 48 -18.64 21.65 4.19
C LYS A 48 -17.31 21.56 4.93
N GLN A 49 -17.02 20.41 5.53
CA GLN A 49 -15.73 20.13 6.19
C GLN A 49 -15.34 18.66 6.11
N PRO A 50 -14.07 18.30 6.37
CA PRO A 50 -13.65 16.90 6.38
C PRO A 50 -14.35 16.09 7.48
N ALA A 51 -14.43 14.78 7.28
CA ALA A 51 -14.92 13.83 8.27
C ALA A 51 -14.12 13.91 9.58
N PHE A 52 -14.76 13.58 10.70
CA PHE A 52 -14.13 13.52 12.01
C PHE A 52 -13.59 12.12 12.28
N PHE A 53 -12.41 12.04 12.88
CA PHE A 53 -12.01 10.90 13.69
C PHE A 53 -12.40 11.18 15.13
N ASN A 54 -13.09 10.22 15.75
CA ASN A 54 -13.58 10.31 17.11
C ASN A 54 -13.09 9.11 17.93
N MET A 55 -12.85 9.33 19.21
CA MET A 55 -12.56 8.28 20.18
C MET A 55 -13.09 8.66 21.56
N ALA A 56 -13.27 7.67 22.42
CA ALA A 56 -13.52 7.87 23.84
C ALA A 56 -12.34 7.41 24.67
N ALA A 57 -12.08 8.11 25.78
CA ALA A 57 -11.07 7.75 26.77
C ALA A 57 -11.70 7.68 28.16
N ALA A 58 -11.43 6.61 28.88
CA ALA A 58 -11.69 6.49 30.31
C ALA A 58 -10.40 6.84 31.07
N CYS A 59 -10.49 7.75 32.02
CA CYS A 59 -9.36 8.25 32.79
C CYS A 59 -9.64 8.20 34.30
N GLU A 60 -8.59 8.13 35.09
CA GLU A 60 -8.60 8.43 36.52
C GLU A 60 -7.89 9.75 36.79
N THR A 61 -8.50 10.61 37.60
CA THR A 61 -7.92 11.91 37.95
C THR A 61 -8.27 12.33 39.37
N SER A 62 -7.39 13.12 39.96
CA SER A 62 -7.61 13.87 41.20
C SER A 62 -8.05 15.32 40.96
N LEU A 63 -8.01 15.79 39.72
CA LEU A 63 -8.41 17.15 39.34
C LEU A 63 -9.91 17.34 39.52
N SER A 64 -10.33 18.43 40.16
CA SER A 64 -11.75 18.83 40.19
C SER A 64 -12.31 19.05 38.78
N PRO A 65 -13.65 19.00 38.57
CA PRO A 65 -14.25 19.22 37.25
C PRO A 65 -13.80 20.52 36.57
N LYS A 66 -13.66 21.61 37.34
CA LYS A 66 -13.16 22.90 36.85
C LYS A 66 -11.69 22.84 36.45
N ALA A 67 -10.84 22.16 37.23
CA ALA A 67 -9.42 22.00 36.93
C ALA A 67 -9.21 21.12 35.70
N LEU A 68 -10.02 20.08 35.52
CA LEU A 68 -10.02 19.23 34.33
C LEU A 68 -10.44 20.01 33.08
N LEU A 69 -11.51 20.81 33.16
CA LEU A 69 -11.92 21.69 32.05
C LEU A 69 -10.79 22.66 31.65
N ALA A 70 -10.09 23.23 32.64
CA ALA A 70 -8.94 24.09 32.39
C ALA A 70 -7.76 23.35 31.76
N LEU A 71 -7.49 22.10 32.16
CA LEU A 71 -6.50 21.24 31.52
C LEU A 71 -6.87 20.99 30.05
N ILE A 72 -8.10 20.59 29.77
CA ILE A 72 -8.60 20.39 28.41
C ILE A 72 -8.38 21.64 27.56
N GLY A 73 -8.73 22.83 28.07
CA GLY A 73 -8.49 24.09 27.37
C GLY A 73 -7.02 24.32 27.02
N ARG A 74 -6.08 23.96 27.92
CA ARG A 74 -4.64 24.02 27.64
C ARG A 74 -4.21 23.02 26.57
N VAL A 75 -4.71 21.79 26.61
CA VAL A 75 -4.43 20.75 25.59
C VAL A 75 -4.88 21.22 24.20
N GLU A 76 -6.11 21.72 24.10
CA GLU A 76 -6.65 22.21 22.84
C GLU A 76 -5.88 23.43 22.30
N ALA A 77 -5.46 24.35 23.18
CA ALA A 77 -4.63 25.49 22.83
C ALA A 77 -3.25 25.05 22.31
N ALA A 78 -2.61 24.08 22.97
CA ALA A 78 -1.31 23.53 22.56
C ALA A 78 -1.38 22.87 21.17
N LEU A 79 -2.48 22.20 20.86
CA LEU A 79 -2.76 21.60 19.55
C LEU A 79 -3.36 22.59 18.53
N ARG A 80 -3.24 23.90 18.81
CA ARG A 80 -3.61 25.00 17.90
C ARG A 80 -5.07 24.96 17.45
N ARG A 81 -6.00 24.73 18.36
CA ARG A 81 -7.45 24.85 18.08
C ARG A 81 -7.76 26.27 17.56
N ARG A 82 -7.95 26.43 16.25
CA ARG A 82 -8.37 27.70 15.63
C ARG A 82 -9.89 27.71 15.45
N ARG A 83 -10.60 28.45 16.32
CA ARG A 83 -12.06 28.59 16.26
C ARG A 83 -12.45 29.72 15.31
N LEU A 84 -12.27 29.50 14.00
CA LEU A 84 -12.59 30.52 12.98
C LEU A 84 -14.11 30.67 12.75
N VAL A 85 -14.88 29.59 12.94
CA VAL A 85 -16.35 29.55 12.80
C VAL A 85 -16.94 28.62 13.86
N ARG A 86 -18.11 28.96 14.42
CA ARG A 86 -18.85 28.08 15.36
C ARG A 86 -19.18 26.75 14.66
N ASN A 87 -18.86 25.61 15.30
CA ASN A 87 -18.96 24.25 14.72
C ASN A 87 -18.09 23.99 13.47
N GLY A 88 -17.12 24.86 13.21
CA GLY A 88 -16.19 24.72 12.08
C GLY A 88 -15.07 23.69 12.32
N PRO A 89 -14.19 23.54 11.31
CA PRO A 89 -13.07 22.60 11.36
C PRO A 89 -12.09 22.90 12.50
N ARG A 90 -11.55 21.86 13.13
CA ARG A 90 -10.65 21.96 14.30
C ARG A 90 -9.63 20.83 14.33
N THR A 91 -8.46 21.16 14.85
CA THR A 91 -7.37 20.19 15.08
C THR A 91 -7.74 19.21 16.17
N ILE A 92 -8.40 19.65 17.24
CA ILE A 92 -8.92 18.79 18.31
C ILE A 92 -10.11 19.46 19.01
N ASP A 93 -11.00 18.64 19.56
CA ASP A 93 -12.13 18.99 20.41
C ASP A 93 -12.24 17.91 21.50
N ILE A 94 -12.30 18.32 22.77
CA ILE A 94 -12.39 17.38 23.89
C ILE A 94 -13.58 17.75 24.78
N ASP A 95 -14.50 16.82 24.99
CA ASP A 95 -15.68 17.00 25.83
C ASP A 95 -15.66 16.03 27.02
N ILE A 96 -16.03 16.52 28.21
CA ILE A 96 -16.25 15.67 29.40
C ILE A 96 -17.65 15.06 29.29
N LEU A 97 -17.73 13.73 29.16
CA LEU A 97 -18.99 13.00 29.00
C LEU A 97 -19.62 12.63 30.33
N PHE A 98 -18.81 12.12 31.26
CA PHE A 98 -19.22 11.66 32.58
C PHE A 98 -18.11 11.93 33.58
N TYR A 99 -18.47 12.26 34.82
CA TYR A 99 -17.52 12.54 35.89
C TYR A 99 -18.02 11.89 37.18
N ASP A 100 -17.44 10.74 37.54
CA ASP A 100 -17.67 10.01 38.79
C ASP A 100 -19.15 9.76 39.16
N GLY A 101 -20.02 9.61 38.15
CA GLY A 101 -21.47 9.44 38.35
C GLY A 101 -22.22 10.70 38.82
N GLN A 102 -21.55 11.85 38.86
CA GLN A 102 -22.13 13.12 39.31
C GLN A 102 -22.96 13.79 38.21
N VAL A 103 -23.91 14.62 38.64
CA VAL A 103 -24.59 15.61 37.79
C VAL A 103 -24.01 16.97 38.14
N ILE A 104 -23.39 17.63 37.17
CA ILE A 104 -22.72 18.92 37.32
C ILE A 104 -23.38 19.90 36.37
N ASP A 105 -23.78 21.06 36.88
CA ASP A 105 -24.24 22.19 36.08
C ASP A 105 -23.56 23.46 36.60
N MET A 106 -22.59 23.96 35.83
CA MET A 106 -21.85 25.17 36.16
C MET A 106 -21.49 25.94 34.88
N PRO A 107 -21.17 27.24 34.97
CA PRO A 107 -20.82 28.03 33.79
C PRO A 107 -19.69 27.36 32.97
N GLY A 108 -20.01 26.97 31.74
CA GLY A 108 -19.07 26.34 30.81
C GLY A 108 -18.91 24.81 30.93
N LEU A 109 -19.60 24.15 31.86
CA LEU A 109 -19.55 22.68 32.02
C LEU A 109 -20.87 22.10 32.51
N ALA A 110 -21.43 21.20 31.71
CA ALA A 110 -22.57 20.36 32.09
C ALA A 110 -22.20 18.88 31.93
N VAL A 111 -22.36 18.09 32.99
CA VAL A 111 -22.06 16.65 33.03
C VAL A 111 -23.25 15.89 33.64
N PRO A 112 -23.73 14.79 33.05
CA PRO A 112 -23.30 14.23 31.77
C PRO A 112 -23.49 15.20 30.60
N HIS A 113 -22.65 15.11 29.56
CA HIS A 113 -22.69 16.06 28.45
C HIS A 113 -24.12 16.12 27.84
N PRO A 114 -24.76 17.30 27.75
CA PRO A 114 -26.22 17.41 27.58
C PRO A 114 -26.74 16.76 26.30
N ARG A 115 -25.93 16.76 25.24
CA ARG A 115 -26.29 16.17 23.93
C ARG A 115 -25.69 14.81 23.66
N LEU A 116 -25.15 14.12 24.68
CA LEU A 116 -24.48 12.82 24.47
C LEU A 116 -25.46 11.78 23.91
N ALA A 117 -26.73 11.84 24.33
CA ALA A 117 -27.79 10.91 23.94
C ALA A 117 -28.27 11.08 22.48
N GLU A 118 -27.81 12.12 21.77
CA GLU A 118 -28.16 12.40 20.38
C GLU A 118 -27.04 12.03 19.38
N ARG A 119 -25.86 11.65 19.88
CA ARG A 119 -24.62 11.65 19.08
C ARG A 119 -24.02 10.26 18.98
N GLU A 120 -24.21 9.61 17.84
CA GLU A 120 -23.60 8.31 17.54
C GLU A 120 -22.06 8.36 17.65
N PHE A 121 -21.44 9.43 17.17
CA PHE A 121 -19.98 9.61 17.20
C PHE A 121 -19.39 9.75 18.62
N VAL A 122 -20.24 9.99 19.63
CA VAL A 122 -19.85 10.00 21.06
C VAL A 122 -20.19 8.65 21.69
N LEU A 123 -21.40 8.14 21.45
CA LEU A 123 -21.92 6.94 22.08
C LEU A 123 -21.28 5.65 21.56
N ALA A 124 -20.96 5.55 20.27
CA ALA A 124 -20.34 4.35 19.71
C ALA A 124 -18.94 4.07 20.29
N PRO A 125 -18.01 5.05 20.33
CA PRO A 125 -16.74 4.88 21.02
C PRO A 125 -16.90 4.63 22.53
N LEU A 126 -17.81 5.34 23.20
CA LEU A 126 -18.04 5.17 24.64
C LEU A 126 -18.56 3.77 24.99
N ALA A 127 -19.52 3.25 24.21
CA ALA A 127 -20.09 1.93 24.41
C ALA A 127 -19.07 0.80 24.16
N GLU A 128 -18.05 1.02 23.32
CA GLU A 128 -16.94 0.07 23.16
C GLU A 128 -16.15 -0.10 24.46
N ILE A 129 -15.83 1.02 25.13
CA ILE A 129 -14.95 0.98 26.31
C ILE A 129 -15.72 0.73 27.61
N ALA A 130 -16.97 1.19 27.69
CA ALA A 130 -17.79 1.18 28.89
C ALA A 130 -19.29 0.93 28.58
N PRO A 131 -19.66 -0.23 28.01
CA PRO A 131 -21.03 -0.51 27.56
C PRO A 131 -22.07 -0.43 28.69
N GLY A 132 -21.67 -0.81 29.91
CA GLY A 132 -22.52 -0.80 31.10
C GLY A 132 -22.57 0.53 31.87
N LEU A 133 -21.83 1.56 31.45
CA LEU A 133 -21.83 2.86 32.14
C LEU A 133 -23.24 3.45 32.15
N ARG A 134 -23.79 3.72 33.34
CA ARG A 134 -25.15 4.23 33.51
C ARG A 134 -25.18 5.74 33.56
N HIS A 135 -26.11 6.33 32.81
CA HIS A 135 -26.42 7.74 32.94
C HIS A 135 -27.06 8.01 34.32
N PRO A 136 -26.55 8.95 35.13
CA PRO A 136 -27.02 9.18 36.51
C PRO A 136 -28.50 9.55 36.57
N VAL A 137 -28.99 10.35 35.61
CA VAL A 137 -30.41 10.73 35.50
C VAL A 137 -31.27 9.64 34.87
N THR A 138 -31.03 9.29 33.59
CA THR A 138 -31.93 8.37 32.85
C THR A 138 -31.76 6.90 33.20
N ARG A 139 -30.73 6.53 33.97
CA ARG A 139 -30.34 5.15 34.35
C ARG A 139 -30.02 4.20 33.19
N ARG A 140 -30.18 4.64 31.94
CA ARG A 140 -29.82 3.90 30.73
C ARG A 140 -28.31 3.71 30.65
N THR A 141 -27.88 2.56 30.14
CA THR A 141 -26.46 2.27 29.91
C THR A 141 -25.96 2.97 28.63
N ALA A 142 -24.65 3.15 28.47
CA ALA A 142 -24.06 3.70 27.24
C ALA A 142 -24.46 2.87 26.00
N ALA A 143 -24.42 1.54 26.10
CA ALA A 143 -24.90 0.66 25.04
C ALA A 143 -26.42 0.82 24.79
N GLY A 144 -27.21 0.99 25.86
CA GLY A 144 -28.65 1.20 25.76
C GLY A 144 -29.03 2.58 25.19
N LEU A 145 -28.22 3.60 25.41
CA LEU A 145 -28.36 4.92 24.79
C LEU A 145 -28.00 4.86 23.30
N LEU A 146 -26.88 4.19 22.94
CA LEU A 146 -26.49 3.97 21.55
C LEU A 146 -27.57 3.22 20.77
N ALA A 147 -28.14 2.16 21.36
CA ALA A 147 -29.21 1.38 20.74
C ALA A 147 -30.51 2.17 20.51
N ALA A 148 -30.72 3.25 21.28
CA ALA A 148 -31.91 4.10 21.19
C ALA A 148 -31.83 5.17 20.11
N LEU A 149 -30.67 5.38 19.49
CA LEU A 149 -30.51 6.47 18.54
C LEU A 149 -31.43 6.26 17.33
N PRO A 150 -32.21 7.29 16.94
CA PRO A 150 -33.15 7.18 15.83
C PRO A 150 -32.45 6.99 14.48
N ALA A 151 -31.20 7.45 14.35
CA ALA A 151 -30.35 7.23 13.18
C ALA A 151 -29.01 6.60 13.62
N ARG A 152 -28.63 5.49 12.98
CA ARG A 152 -27.37 4.76 13.18
C ARG A 152 -26.70 4.43 11.85
N GLY A 153 -25.41 4.15 11.89
CA GLY A 153 -24.60 3.78 10.72
C GLY A 153 -23.77 4.92 10.13
N GLY A 154 -23.79 6.10 10.75
CA GLY A 154 -22.95 7.23 10.38
C GLY A 154 -21.54 7.18 10.99
N ALA A 155 -21.36 6.37 12.04
CA ALA A 155 -20.07 6.13 12.68
C ALA A 155 -19.41 4.84 12.19
N ARG A 156 -18.41 4.97 11.31
CA ARG A 156 -17.63 3.83 10.80
C ARG A 156 -16.45 3.54 11.73
N ARG A 157 -16.50 2.43 12.46
CA ARG A 157 -15.35 1.95 13.26
C ARG A 157 -14.20 1.58 12.32
N LEU A 158 -13.04 2.20 12.51
CA LEU A 158 -11.81 1.79 11.83
C LEU A 158 -11.27 0.50 12.48
N PRO A 159 -10.47 -0.28 11.75
CA PRO A 159 -9.83 -1.45 12.34
C PRO A 159 -9.07 -1.10 13.62
N ALA A 160 -9.16 -1.98 14.63
CA ALA A 160 -8.52 -1.80 15.93
C ALA A 160 -7.11 -2.43 16.01
N ASP A 161 -6.81 -3.33 15.08
CA ASP A 161 -5.54 -4.05 14.97
C ASP A 161 -5.26 -4.44 13.51
N TYR A 162 -4.09 -5.05 13.28
CA TYR A 162 -3.69 -5.52 11.95
C TYR A 162 -4.63 -6.61 11.40
N ALA A 163 -5.10 -7.55 12.23
CA ALA A 163 -5.97 -8.63 11.78
C ALA A 163 -7.33 -8.11 11.29
N GLY A 164 -7.89 -7.11 11.98
CA GLY A 164 -9.08 -6.38 11.56
C GLY A 164 -8.85 -5.59 10.28
N LEU A 165 -7.67 -4.99 10.13
CA LEU A 165 -7.30 -4.25 8.92
C LEU A 165 -7.17 -5.17 7.71
N GLU A 166 -6.54 -6.33 7.87
CA GLU A 166 -6.41 -7.31 6.80
C GLU A 166 -7.77 -7.79 6.29
N ARG A 167 -8.70 -8.10 7.20
CA ARG A 167 -10.09 -8.43 6.84
C ARG A 167 -10.80 -7.27 6.15
N TRP A 168 -10.59 -6.04 6.64
CA TRP A 168 -11.18 -4.84 6.04
C TRP A 168 -10.67 -4.60 4.61
N LEU A 169 -9.37 -4.70 4.37
CA LEU A 169 -8.76 -4.58 3.05
C LEU A 169 -9.25 -5.66 2.09
N ALA A 170 -9.43 -6.89 2.57
CA ALA A 170 -9.96 -8.00 1.77
C ALA A 170 -11.43 -7.82 1.40
N ALA A 171 -12.20 -7.06 2.17
CA ALA A 171 -13.62 -6.78 1.93
C ALA A 171 -13.86 -5.54 1.03
N LEU A 172 -12.81 -4.75 0.75
CA LEU A 172 -12.96 -3.58 -0.12
C LEU A 172 -13.35 -3.99 -1.55
N PRO A 173 -14.30 -3.27 -2.18
CA PRO A 173 -14.67 -3.55 -3.55
C PRO A 173 -13.45 -3.34 -4.49
N PRO A 174 -13.38 -4.07 -5.61
CA PRO A 174 -12.35 -3.83 -6.62
C PRO A 174 -12.34 -2.36 -7.02
N PRO A 175 -11.18 -1.68 -7.07
CA PRO A 175 -11.16 -0.29 -7.49
C PRO A 175 -11.68 -0.20 -8.94
N PRO A 176 -12.61 0.72 -9.26
CA PRO A 176 -13.05 0.92 -10.63
C PRO A 176 -11.86 1.43 -11.46
N ALA A 177 -11.51 0.69 -12.52
CA ALA A 177 -10.26 0.84 -13.27
C ALA A 177 -10.03 2.26 -13.85
N GLY A 178 -11.09 3.03 -14.10
CA GLY A 178 -10.99 4.37 -14.70
C GLY A 178 -10.99 5.55 -13.72
N ARG A 179 -11.56 5.41 -12.51
CA ARG A 179 -11.85 6.57 -11.64
C ARG A 179 -10.62 7.10 -10.89
N HIS A 180 -9.57 6.28 -10.75
CA HIS A 180 -8.40 6.55 -9.92
C HIS A 180 -7.08 6.68 -10.69
N TYR A 181 -7.10 6.73 -12.03
CA TYR A 181 -5.86 6.86 -12.80
C TYR A 181 -5.41 8.32 -12.93
N SER A 182 -5.10 8.93 -11.79
CA SER A 182 -4.71 10.33 -11.65
C SER A 182 -3.78 10.52 -10.46
N LEU A 183 -2.91 11.53 -10.51
CA LEU A 183 -2.06 11.91 -9.38
C LEU A 183 -2.76 12.81 -8.36
N ARG A 184 -3.99 13.27 -8.63
CA ARG A 184 -4.67 14.30 -7.82
C ARG A 184 -4.85 13.87 -6.36
N ASN A 185 -5.45 12.71 -6.14
CA ASN A 185 -5.84 12.27 -4.79
C ASN A 185 -4.61 11.89 -3.98
N ILE A 186 -3.70 11.08 -4.54
CA ILE A 186 -2.44 10.73 -3.88
C ILE A 186 -1.60 11.97 -3.52
N LYS A 187 -1.46 12.96 -4.41
CA LYS A 187 -0.71 14.19 -4.10
C LYS A 187 -1.37 15.01 -3.00
N ALA A 188 -2.70 15.10 -2.99
CA ALA A 188 -3.44 15.79 -1.93
C ALA A 188 -3.25 15.11 -0.56
N ALA A 189 -3.33 13.77 -0.52
CA ALA A 189 -3.09 13.01 0.70
C ALA A 189 -1.63 13.16 1.20
N LEU A 190 -0.65 13.05 0.31
CA LEU A 190 0.76 13.24 0.64
C LEU A 190 1.06 14.65 1.18
N ALA A 191 0.46 15.69 0.59
CA ALA A 191 0.59 17.06 1.09
C ALA A 191 0.05 17.19 2.52
N ARG A 192 -1.10 16.59 2.83
CA ARG A 192 -1.68 16.55 4.19
C ARG A 192 -0.83 15.73 5.17
N LEU A 193 -0.09 14.73 4.70
CA LEU A 193 0.87 13.93 5.51
C LEU A 193 2.20 14.65 5.76
N GLY A 194 2.39 15.86 5.23
CA GLY A 194 3.65 16.61 5.37
C GLY A 194 4.68 16.26 4.29
N SER A 195 4.24 15.85 3.10
CA SER A 195 5.07 15.51 1.94
C SER A 195 6.17 14.47 2.22
N PRO A 196 5.82 13.26 2.73
CA PRO A 196 6.82 12.23 3.05
C PRO A 196 7.61 11.75 1.83
N GLU A 197 7.05 11.86 0.62
CA GLU A 197 7.71 11.55 -0.65
C GLU A 197 8.97 12.39 -0.91
N LYS A 198 9.11 13.54 -0.24
CA LYS A 198 10.30 14.40 -0.31
C LYS A 198 11.40 14.01 0.68
N SER A 199 11.10 13.11 1.62
CA SER A 199 11.98 12.76 2.75
C SER A 199 12.27 11.26 2.85
N MET A 200 12.16 10.52 1.74
CA MET A 200 12.44 9.08 1.66
C MET A 200 13.80 8.74 1.03
N GLY A 201 14.73 9.69 1.07
CA GLY A 201 16.07 9.55 0.49
C GLY A 201 16.08 9.59 -1.04
N THR A 202 17.14 9.05 -1.65
CA THR A 202 17.25 8.96 -3.11
C THR A 202 16.26 7.93 -3.66
N VAL A 203 15.40 8.33 -4.59
CA VAL A 203 14.37 7.44 -5.15
C VAL A 203 14.85 6.78 -6.43
N VAL A 204 14.74 5.46 -6.48
CA VAL A 204 14.83 4.64 -7.70
C VAL A 204 13.41 4.26 -8.09
N HIS A 205 12.94 4.77 -9.23
CA HIS A 205 11.61 4.48 -9.72
C HIS A 205 11.68 3.51 -10.90
N LEU A 206 11.06 2.34 -10.77
CA LEU A 206 11.11 1.27 -11.76
C LEU A 206 9.76 1.05 -12.41
N THR A 207 9.74 0.94 -13.73
CA THR A 207 8.59 0.52 -14.52
C THR A 207 9.01 -0.47 -15.62
N GLY A 208 8.03 -0.98 -16.36
CA GLY A 208 8.21 -1.90 -17.47
C GLY A 208 7.04 -2.86 -17.60
N SER A 209 7.02 -3.67 -18.65
CA SER A 209 5.95 -4.66 -18.86
C SER A 209 6.23 -5.91 -18.04
N THR A 210 7.42 -6.47 -18.16
CA THR A 210 7.88 -7.65 -17.42
C THR A 210 9.17 -7.35 -16.66
N GLY A 211 9.42 -8.04 -15.53
CA GLY A 211 10.69 -7.94 -14.78
C GLY A 211 10.79 -6.82 -13.75
N LYS A 212 9.76 -5.98 -13.61
CA LYS A 212 9.70 -4.88 -12.63
C LYS A 212 10.02 -5.31 -11.20
N THR A 213 9.19 -6.21 -10.65
CA THR A 213 9.31 -6.70 -9.26
C THR A 213 10.68 -7.34 -9.01
N SER A 214 11.15 -8.22 -9.90
CA SER A 214 12.47 -8.86 -9.77
C SER A 214 13.60 -7.83 -9.73
N THR A 215 13.55 -6.83 -10.62
CA THR A 215 14.54 -5.75 -10.67
C THR A 215 14.49 -4.91 -9.39
N ALA A 216 13.29 -4.54 -8.92
CA ALA A 216 13.10 -3.76 -7.71
C ALA A 216 13.65 -4.47 -6.47
N CYS A 217 13.30 -5.74 -6.29
CA CYS A 217 13.78 -6.54 -5.18
C CYS A 217 15.31 -6.69 -5.22
N MET A 218 15.89 -7.00 -6.38
CA MET A 218 17.35 -7.12 -6.52
C MET A 218 18.08 -5.79 -6.28
N ALA A 219 17.53 -4.67 -6.76
CA ALA A 219 18.14 -3.34 -6.56
C ALA A 219 18.13 -2.96 -5.08
N ALA A 220 16.99 -3.15 -4.40
CA ALA A 220 16.87 -2.85 -2.97
C ALA A 220 17.75 -3.76 -2.11
N ALA A 221 17.83 -5.05 -2.45
CA ALA A 221 18.69 -5.98 -1.74
C ALA A 221 20.18 -5.64 -1.94
N ALA A 222 20.59 -5.28 -3.16
CA ALA A 222 21.95 -4.85 -3.45
C ALA A 222 22.37 -3.61 -2.65
N LEU A 223 21.47 -2.62 -2.55
CA LEU A 223 21.67 -1.43 -1.71
C LEU A 223 21.76 -1.79 -0.23
N SER A 224 20.83 -2.62 0.27
CA SER A 224 20.81 -3.08 1.67
C SER A 224 22.09 -3.85 2.04
N ALA A 225 22.55 -4.75 1.15
CA ALA A 225 23.80 -5.50 1.34
C ALA A 225 25.05 -4.60 1.38
N CYS A 226 24.97 -3.40 0.77
CA CYS A 226 26.01 -2.37 0.88
C CYS A 226 25.90 -1.53 2.17
N GLY A 227 25.05 -1.91 3.13
CA GLY A 227 24.84 -1.20 4.40
C GLY A 227 23.97 0.05 4.26
N ARG A 228 23.11 0.13 3.25
CA ARG A 228 22.23 1.28 3.00
C ARG A 228 20.85 1.02 3.56
N ARG A 229 20.35 1.95 4.38
CA ARG A 229 18.96 1.89 4.85
C ARG A 229 18.01 2.09 3.68
N THR A 230 17.39 1.01 3.23
CA THR A 230 16.75 0.93 1.92
C THR A 230 15.28 0.56 2.04
N GLY A 231 14.40 1.43 1.56
CA GLY A 231 12.98 1.13 1.37
C GLY A 231 12.74 0.39 0.05
N LEU A 232 11.79 -0.54 0.03
CA LEU A 232 11.33 -1.24 -1.17
C LEU A 232 9.80 -1.27 -1.19
N TYR A 233 9.21 -0.70 -2.25
CA TYR A 233 7.78 -0.78 -2.54
C TYR A 233 7.52 -1.56 -3.83
N THR A 234 6.77 -2.65 -3.75
CA THR A 234 6.50 -3.58 -4.87
C THR A 234 5.03 -3.96 -5.01
N SER A 235 4.64 -4.46 -6.17
CA SER A 235 3.29 -4.99 -6.41
C SER A 235 3.23 -6.04 -7.53
N PRO A 236 2.25 -6.97 -7.51
CA PRO A 236 1.40 -7.35 -6.37
C PRO A 236 2.18 -8.14 -5.31
N HIS A 237 1.51 -8.62 -4.25
CA HIS A 237 2.06 -9.61 -3.30
C HIS A 237 1.66 -11.03 -3.70
N VAL A 238 2.35 -12.03 -3.14
CA VAL A 238 2.03 -13.45 -3.34
C VAL A 238 1.24 -14.01 -2.16
N GLY A 239 1.72 -13.82 -0.92
CA GLY A 239 1.08 -14.37 0.28
C GLY A 239 0.41 -13.31 1.14
N CYS A 240 1.14 -12.24 1.50
CA CYS A 240 0.69 -11.22 2.44
C CYS A 240 0.87 -9.80 1.89
N VAL A 241 -0.08 -8.90 2.19
CA VAL A 241 -0.02 -7.49 1.75
C VAL A 241 1.23 -6.76 2.23
N ARG A 242 1.79 -7.14 3.38
CA ARG A 242 3.01 -6.57 3.95
C ARG A 242 4.25 -6.78 3.08
N GLU A 243 4.26 -7.82 2.23
CA GLU A 243 5.34 -8.07 1.25
C GLU A 243 5.58 -6.88 0.31
N ARG A 244 4.57 -6.03 0.14
CA ARG A 244 4.65 -4.85 -0.72
C ARG A 244 5.52 -3.75 -0.14
N ILE A 245 5.76 -3.70 1.17
CA ILE A 245 6.50 -2.62 1.84
C ILE A 245 7.59 -3.25 2.70
N LYS A 246 8.86 -3.06 2.31
CA LYS A 246 10.02 -3.60 3.02
C LYS A 246 11.01 -2.50 3.40
N LEU A 247 11.68 -2.69 4.53
CA LEU A 247 12.86 -1.92 4.94
C LEU A 247 14.02 -2.88 5.18
N ASP A 248 15.15 -2.65 4.51
CA ASP A 248 16.36 -3.48 4.61
C ASP A 248 16.08 -4.98 4.38
N GLY A 249 15.19 -5.27 3.42
CA GLY A 249 14.77 -6.61 3.02
C GLY A 249 13.74 -7.28 3.95
N ARG A 250 13.35 -6.64 5.05
CA ARG A 250 12.33 -7.15 5.98
C ARG A 250 10.97 -6.52 5.69
N ASP A 251 9.92 -7.33 5.72
CA ASP A 251 8.55 -6.82 5.62
C ASP A 251 8.26 -5.84 6.77
N ILE A 252 7.47 -4.82 6.48
CA ILE A 252 6.90 -3.95 7.49
C ILE A 252 6.19 -4.81 8.56
N SER A 253 6.40 -4.44 9.84
CA SER A 253 5.76 -5.14 10.96
C SER A 253 4.24 -4.92 10.93
N GLU A 254 3.47 -5.83 11.53
CA GLU A 254 2.01 -5.67 11.65
C GLU A 254 1.64 -4.37 12.36
N LYS A 255 2.36 -4.05 13.44
CA LYS A 255 2.24 -2.79 14.18
C LYS A 255 2.47 -1.58 13.27
N ASP A 256 3.64 -1.53 12.61
CA ASP A 256 3.97 -0.40 11.73
C ASP A 256 2.98 -0.28 10.56
N PHE A 257 2.53 -1.40 9.98
CA PHE A 257 1.56 -1.42 8.88
C PHE A 257 0.23 -0.83 9.33
N PHE A 258 -0.28 -1.29 10.47
CA PHE A 258 -1.53 -0.81 11.07
C PHE A 258 -1.47 0.68 11.41
N GLU A 259 -0.43 1.11 12.12
CA GLU A 259 -0.24 2.53 12.50
C GLU A 259 -0.10 3.43 11.27
N THR A 260 0.65 2.98 10.26
CA THR A 260 0.83 3.73 9.01
C THR A 260 -0.50 3.83 8.25
N PHE A 261 -1.29 2.76 8.21
CA PHE A 261 -2.62 2.76 7.58
C PHE A 261 -3.54 3.78 8.24
N LEU A 262 -3.69 3.73 9.57
CA LEU A 262 -4.56 4.66 10.28
C LEU A 262 -4.16 6.11 10.04
N ARG A 263 -2.85 6.38 9.96
CA ARG A 263 -2.33 7.72 9.67
C ARG A 263 -2.62 8.18 8.24
N VAL A 264 -2.55 7.30 7.24
CA VAL A 264 -2.97 7.60 5.86
C VAL A 264 -4.47 7.83 5.78
N GLU A 265 -5.29 6.96 6.38
CA GLU A 265 -6.73 7.16 6.45
C GLU A 265 -7.10 8.46 7.18
N SER A 266 -6.29 8.87 8.16
CA SER A 266 -6.49 10.15 8.86
C SER A 266 -6.41 11.38 7.97
N VAL A 267 -5.86 11.30 6.75
CA VAL A 267 -5.84 12.42 5.80
C VAL A 267 -6.64 12.15 4.52
N ALA A 268 -6.87 10.88 4.20
CA ALA A 268 -7.52 10.42 2.98
C ALA A 268 -9.04 10.32 3.14
N ALA A 269 -9.53 9.91 4.31
CA ALA A 269 -10.96 9.71 4.57
C ALA A 269 -11.65 8.84 3.50
N GLY A 270 -11.00 7.75 3.05
CA GLY A 270 -11.51 6.87 2.00
C GLY A 270 -11.46 7.43 0.56
N GLU A 271 -10.82 8.58 0.31
CA GLU A 271 -10.68 9.14 -1.05
C GLU A 271 -9.62 8.42 -1.92
N LEU A 272 -8.75 7.63 -1.29
CA LEU A 272 -7.68 6.89 -1.97
C LEU A 272 -8.16 5.49 -2.37
N SER A 273 -7.76 5.05 -3.56
CA SER A 273 -7.86 3.65 -3.94
C SER A 273 -6.95 2.76 -3.07
N PHE A 274 -7.16 1.44 -3.14
CA PHE A 274 -6.28 0.46 -2.48
C PHE A 274 -4.80 0.66 -2.83
N PHE A 275 -4.48 0.90 -4.10
CA PHE A 275 -3.10 1.09 -4.55
C PHE A 275 -2.53 2.45 -4.10
N GLU A 276 -3.32 3.52 -4.14
CA GLU A 276 -2.91 4.84 -3.64
C GLU A 276 -2.66 4.80 -2.13
N THR A 277 -3.52 4.12 -1.37
CA THR A 277 -3.38 3.95 0.09
C THR A 277 -2.07 3.26 0.43
N LEU A 278 -1.77 2.12 -0.19
CA LEU A 278 -0.51 1.41 0.04
C LEU A 278 0.72 2.21 -0.42
N THR A 279 0.59 3.00 -1.49
CA THR A 279 1.66 3.88 -1.96
C THR A 279 1.95 4.98 -0.94
N ALA A 280 0.90 5.65 -0.43
CA ALA A 280 1.04 6.65 0.61
C ALA A 280 1.63 6.05 1.89
N MET A 281 1.21 4.84 2.26
CA MET A 281 1.77 4.11 3.40
C MET A 281 3.26 3.84 3.20
N ALA A 282 3.68 3.36 2.03
CA ALA A 282 5.09 3.08 1.74
C ALA A 282 5.95 4.34 1.85
N PHE A 283 5.53 5.45 1.24
CA PHE A 283 6.27 6.72 1.29
C PHE A 283 6.35 7.26 2.72
N LEU A 284 5.25 7.21 3.46
CA LEU A 284 5.21 7.61 4.86
C LEU A 284 6.14 6.74 5.73
N TYR A 285 6.09 5.43 5.54
CA TYR A 285 6.93 4.49 6.27
C TYR A 285 8.42 4.73 5.99
N PHE A 286 8.82 4.90 4.73
CA PHE A 286 10.22 5.17 4.37
C PHE A 286 10.70 6.52 4.91
N SER A 287 9.85 7.53 4.92
CA SER A 287 10.16 8.85 5.50
C SER A 287 10.34 8.78 7.02
N VAL A 288 9.40 8.18 7.75
CA VAL A 288 9.46 8.01 9.22
C VAL A 288 10.65 7.14 9.61
N LYS A 289 10.87 6.05 8.87
CA LYS A 289 12.04 5.19 9.03
C LYS A 289 13.26 5.75 8.28
N LYS A 290 13.33 7.04 7.96
CA LYS A 290 14.53 7.75 7.45
C LYS A 290 15.36 6.93 6.45
N ALA A 291 14.69 6.36 5.44
CA ALA A 291 15.37 5.60 4.39
C ALA A 291 16.37 6.53 3.67
N ARG A 292 17.54 6.00 3.34
CA ARG A 292 18.58 6.73 2.59
C ARG A 292 18.39 6.57 1.08
N VAL A 293 17.85 5.43 0.67
CA VAL A 293 17.46 5.14 -0.71
C VAL A 293 16.12 4.41 -0.68
N SER A 294 15.22 4.72 -1.60
CA SER A 294 13.92 4.05 -1.72
C SER A 294 13.74 3.52 -3.14
N VAL A 295 13.52 2.22 -3.28
CA VAL A 295 13.23 1.56 -4.57
C VAL A 295 11.73 1.37 -4.68
N VAL A 296 11.13 1.95 -5.72
CA VAL A 296 9.69 2.05 -5.90
C VAL A 296 9.32 1.46 -7.25
N GLU A 297 8.49 0.42 -7.25
CA GLU A 297 7.92 -0.18 -8.45
C GLU A 297 6.59 0.50 -8.82
N ALA A 298 6.46 0.97 -10.06
CA ALA A 298 5.19 1.44 -10.60
C ALA A 298 4.20 0.27 -10.77
N GLY A 299 2.96 0.48 -10.35
CA GLY A 299 1.90 -0.53 -10.47
C GLY A 299 1.42 -0.70 -11.91
N LEU A 300 1.08 0.42 -12.57
CA LEU A 300 0.60 0.46 -13.94
C LEU A 300 1.19 1.64 -14.70
N GLY A 301 1.80 1.35 -15.86
CA GLY A 301 2.31 2.40 -16.73
C GLY A 301 3.43 3.22 -16.10
N GLY A 302 3.13 4.39 -15.54
CA GLY A 302 4.15 5.28 -14.97
C GLY A 302 3.65 6.72 -14.77
N ARG A 303 3.34 7.44 -15.84
CA ARG A 303 2.97 8.86 -15.84
C ARG A 303 1.91 9.23 -14.79
N LEU A 304 0.83 8.45 -14.72
CA LEU A 304 -0.32 8.65 -13.84
C LEU A 304 -0.39 7.62 -12.70
N ASP A 305 0.64 6.79 -12.56
CA ASP A 305 0.71 5.81 -11.47
C ASP A 305 0.91 6.55 -10.14
N ALA A 306 0.26 6.09 -9.06
CA ALA A 306 0.35 6.73 -7.75
C ALA A 306 1.80 6.92 -7.28
N THR A 307 2.69 6.00 -7.65
CA THR A 307 4.12 6.07 -7.28
C THR A 307 4.85 7.24 -7.94
N ASN A 308 4.35 7.78 -9.04
CA ASN A 308 4.93 8.93 -9.73
C ASN A 308 4.63 10.28 -9.04
N ALA A 309 3.94 10.25 -7.90
CA ALA A 309 3.93 11.36 -6.96
C ALA A 309 5.32 11.64 -6.36
N ALA A 310 6.20 10.63 -6.31
CA ALA A 310 7.61 10.80 -5.99
C ALA A 310 8.43 11.28 -7.20
N ASP A 311 9.51 12.01 -6.93
CA ASP A 311 10.50 12.37 -7.96
C ASP A 311 11.69 11.41 -7.92
N GLY A 312 11.73 10.49 -8.88
CA GLY A 312 12.82 9.53 -9.07
C GLY A 312 14.12 10.22 -9.50
N ALA A 313 15.17 10.07 -8.70
CA ALA A 313 16.53 10.46 -9.08
C ALA A 313 17.14 9.48 -10.10
N VAL A 314 16.67 8.24 -10.08
CA VAL A 314 17.00 7.19 -11.05
C VAL A 314 15.71 6.57 -11.56
N ALA A 315 15.48 6.61 -12.87
CA ALA A 315 14.37 5.93 -13.54
C ALA A 315 14.87 4.65 -14.22
N GLY A 316 14.21 3.52 -13.99
CA GLY A 316 14.51 2.25 -14.65
C GLY A 316 13.33 1.71 -15.45
N LEU A 317 13.58 1.27 -16.69
CA LEU A 317 12.58 0.66 -17.55
C LEU A 317 13.02 -0.75 -17.94
N THR A 318 12.32 -1.79 -17.45
CA THR A 318 12.74 -3.19 -17.66
C THR A 318 12.47 -3.69 -19.07
N SER A 319 11.22 -3.57 -19.54
CA SER A 319 10.78 -3.93 -20.89
C SER A 319 9.56 -3.12 -21.31
N VAL A 320 9.22 -3.14 -22.60
CA VAL A 320 7.97 -2.57 -23.13
C VAL A 320 7.34 -3.54 -24.12
N SER A 321 6.14 -4.00 -23.81
CA SER A 321 5.29 -4.82 -24.67
C SER A 321 3.85 -4.27 -24.67
N LEU A 322 2.99 -4.80 -25.54
CA LEU A 322 1.56 -4.52 -25.47
C LEU A 322 0.98 -5.09 -24.17
N GLU A 323 0.36 -4.22 -23.37
CA GLU A 323 -0.33 -4.55 -22.12
C GLU A 323 -1.29 -3.42 -21.77
N HIS A 324 -2.40 -3.74 -21.09
CA HIS A 324 -3.34 -2.73 -20.57
C HIS A 324 -3.74 -1.67 -21.61
N THR A 325 -3.99 -2.11 -22.84
CA THR A 325 -4.19 -1.26 -24.02
C THR A 325 -5.35 -0.29 -23.87
N ALA A 326 -6.39 -0.68 -23.12
CA ALA A 326 -7.51 0.19 -22.75
C ALA A 326 -7.10 1.44 -21.95
N LEU A 327 -5.98 1.41 -21.22
CA LEU A 327 -5.50 2.52 -20.37
C LEU A 327 -4.21 3.16 -20.90
N LEU A 328 -3.31 2.37 -21.49
CA LEU A 328 -1.98 2.82 -21.93
C LEU A 328 -1.89 3.10 -23.44
N GLY A 329 -2.94 2.77 -24.19
CA GLY A 329 -3.02 2.88 -25.64
C GLY A 329 -2.58 1.61 -26.38
N ASN A 330 -2.84 1.59 -27.68
CA ASN A 330 -2.77 0.39 -28.52
C ASN A 330 -1.43 0.22 -29.25
N SER A 331 -0.36 0.94 -28.86
CA SER A 331 0.95 0.83 -29.52
C SER A 331 2.10 0.79 -28.53
N ILE A 332 3.23 0.22 -28.97
CA ILE A 332 4.48 0.24 -28.19
C ILE A 332 4.90 1.67 -27.84
N ALA A 333 4.72 2.63 -28.77
CA ALA A 333 5.06 4.02 -28.54
C ALA A 333 4.17 4.68 -27.48
N SER A 334 2.85 4.42 -27.49
CA SER A 334 1.93 4.99 -26.49
C SER A 334 2.22 4.44 -25.08
N ILE A 335 2.47 3.14 -24.98
CA ILE A 335 2.83 2.47 -23.73
C ILE A 335 4.19 2.98 -23.22
N ALA A 336 5.18 3.10 -24.10
CA ALA A 336 6.48 3.68 -23.76
C ALA A 336 6.35 5.12 -23.28
N ALA A 337 5.50 5.95 -23.89
CA ALA A 337 5.27 7.33 -23.46
C ALA A 337 4.68 7.40 -22.05
N HIS A 338 3.78 6.47 -21.72
CA HIS A 338 3.23 6.38 -20.38
C HIS A 338 4.31 5.97 -19.35
N LYS A 339 5.14 4.98 -19.68
CA LYS A 339 6.24 4.51 -18.82
C LYS A 339 7.32 5.58 -18.65
N ALA A 340 7.69 6.28 -19.73
CA ALA A 340 8.65 7.39 -19.71
C ALA A 340 8.21 8.58 -18.85
N GLY A 341 6.95 8.64 -18.41
CA GLY A 341 6.44 9.63 -17.47
C GLY A 341 7.10 9.61 -16.09
N ILE A 342 7.82 8.54 -15.73
CA ILE A 342 8.63 8.49 -14.50
C ILE A 342 9.99 9.20 -14.64
N ILE A 343 10.38 9.56 -15.88
CA ILE A 343 11.65 10.25 -16.13
C ILE A 343 11.50 11.72 -15.74
N LYS A 344 12.25 12.11 -14.70
CA LYS A 344 12.23 13.45 -14.09
C LYS A 344 13.41 14.31 -14.56
N PRO A 345 13.32 15.65 -14.46
CA PRO A 345 14.42 16.54 -14.82
C PRO A 345 15.74 16.18 -14.15
N GLY A 346 16.83 16.12 -14.93
CA GLY A 346 18.17 15.84 -14.43
C GLY A 346 18.39 14.44 -13.81
N SER A 347 17.43 13.52 -13.94
CA SER A 347 17.55 12.13 -13.44
C SER A 347 18.53 11.29 -14.26
N ASP A 348 18.97 10.15 -13.72
CA ASP A 348 19.61 9.09 -14.52
C ASP A 348 18.54 8.10 -15.01
N VAL A 349 18.64 7.65 -16.25
CA VAL A 349 17.72 6.67 -16.84
C VAL A 349 18.50 5.42 -17.22
N VAL A 350 18.01 4.25 -16.82
CA VAL A 350 18.56 2.95 -17.25
C VAL A 350 17.46 2.12 -17.87
N THR A 351 17.72 1.49 -19.01
CA THR A 351 16.73 0.71 -19.75
C THR A 351 17.21 -0.71 -20.00
N GLY A 352 16.32 -1.70 -19.95
CA GLY A 352 16.58 -3.03 -20.49
C GLY A 352 16.65 -3.00 -22.03
N ALA A 353 16.53 -4.18 -22.64
CA ALA A 353 16.40 -4.27 -24.09
C ALA A 353 14.98 -3.85 -24.48
N LEU A 354 14.86 -2.75 -25.23
CA LEU A 354 13.57 -2.16 -25.60
C LEU A 354 13.37 -2.20 -27.12
N PRO A 355 12.13 -2.35 -27.61
CA PRO A 355 11.83 -2.17 -29.02
C PRO A 355 12.21 -0.77 -29.52
N ALA A 356 12.61 -0.65 -30.78
CA ALA A 356 13.06 0.63 -31.35
C ALA A 356 12.04 1.78 -31.16
N ALA A 357 10.74 1.49 -31.29
CA ALA A 357 9.69 2.47 -31.06
C ALA A 357 9.67 2.99 -29.60
N ALA A 358 9.95 2.14 -28.62
CA ALA A 358 10.02 2.53 -27.22
C ALA A 358 11.32 3.30 -26.92
N THR A 359 12.44 2.85 -27.48
CA THR A 359 13.76 3.51 -27.35
C THR A 359 13.69 4.98 -27.78
N ARG A 360 13.14 5.26 -28.97
CA ARG A 360 12.98 6.64 -29.48
C ARG A 360 12.16 7.53 -28.54
N VAL A 361 11.09 7.00 -27.94
CA VAL A 361 10.24 7.74 -27.00
C VAL A 361 11.00 8.09 -25.72
N ILE A 362 11.79 7.14 -25.20
CA ILE A 362 12.59 7.33 -23.98
C ILE A 362 13.73 8.31 -24.23
N GLU A 363 14.45 8.18 -25.35
CA GLU A 363 15.52 9.12 -25.76
C GLU A 363 14.97 10.54 -25.88
N ARG A 364 13.85 10.71 -26.59
CA ARG A 364 13.17 12.02 -26.72
C ARG A 364 12.80 12.57 -25.35
N ARG A 365 12.19 11.77 -24.47
CA ARG A 365 11.80 12.22 -23.14
C ARG A 365 13.02 12.59 -22.29
N ALA A 366 14.09 11.79 -22.34
CA ALA A 366 15.31 12.05 -21.60
C ALA A 366 15.96 13.36 -22.07
N GLY A 367 16.06 13.58 -23.38
CA GLY A 367 16.56 14.84 -23.95
C GLY A 367 15.74 16.05 -23.52
N LEU A 368 14.41 15.97 -23.60
CA LEU A 368 13.49 17.07 -23.22
C LEU A 368 13.62 17.53 -21.77
N VAL A 369 14.04 16.66 -20.85
CA VAL A 369 14.16 17.00 -19.42
C VAL A 369 15.61 16.98 -18.92
N GLY A 370 16.59 16.88 -19.83
CA GLY A 370 18.01 16.80 -19.48
C GLY A 370 18.38 15.59 -18.62
N ALA A 371 17.64 14.48 -18.73
CA ALA A 371 17.96 13.24 -18.04
C ALA A 371 19.06 12.46 -18.80
N LYS A 372 19.92 11.76 -18.06
CA LYS A 372 21.06 11.04 -18.63
C LYS A 372 20.70 9.58 -18.87
N LEU A 373 20.52 9.21 -20.13
CA LEU A 373 20.31 7.82 -20.53
C LEU A 373 21.60 7.01 -20.39
N ARG A 374 21.49 5.80 -19.82
CA ARG A 374 22.60 4.90 -19.54
C ARG A 374 22.24 3.47 -19.91
N SER A 375 23.16 2.78 -20.56
CA SER A 375 23.02 1.34 -20.77
C SER A 375 23.25 0.59 -19.44
N PRO A 376 22.49 -0.48 -19.17
CA PRO A 376 22.82 -1.41 -18.11
C PRO A 376 24.18 -2.03 -18.47
N GLY A 377 25.17 -1.86 -17.59
CA GLY A 377 26.49 -2.46 -17.82
C GLY A 377 26.40 -3.98 -17.89
N ARG A 378 27.45 -4.63 -18.42
CA ARG A 378 27.52 -6.09 -18.46
C ARG A 378 27.41 -6.67 -17.04
N LEU A 379 26.56 -7.69 -16.88
CA LEU A 379 26.44 -8.39 -15.62
C LEU A 379 27.78 -9.07 -15.26
N PRO A 380 28.34 -8.84 -14.07
CA PRO A 380 29.58 -9.51 -13.66
C PRO A 380 29.42 -11.04 -13.70
N PRO A 381 30.44 -11.82 -14.14
CA PRO A 381 30.35 -13.28 -14.19
C PRO A 381 29.96 -13.92 -12.84
N ALA A 382 30.51 -13.40 -11.74
CA ALA A 382 30.15 -13.83 -10.39
C ALA A 382 28.65 -13.61 -10.08
N ALA A 383 28.04 -12.56 -10.61
CA ALA A 383 26.61 -12.31 -10.46
C ALA A 383 25.77 -13.27 -11.30
N ALA A 384 26.19 -13.54 -12.54
CA ALA A 384 25.54 -14.53 -13.39
C ALA A 384 25.57 -15.93 -12.76
N ALA A 385 26.71 -16.34 -12.18
CA ALA A 385 26.86 -17.61 -11.48
C ALA A 385 25.89 -17.73 -10.27
N ARG A 386 25.69 -16.65 -9.49
CA ARG A 386 24.74 -16.64 -8.37
C ARG A 386 23.28 -16.84 -8.81
N LEU A 387 22.95 -16.40 -10.02
CA LEU A 387 21.61 -16.51 -10.62
C LEU A 387 21.46 -17.76 -11.50
N ALA A 388 22.43 -18.67 -11.51
CA ALA A 388 22.33 -19.90 -12.27
C ALA A 388 21.03 -20.68 -11.92
N GLY A 389 20.26 -21.04 -12.95
CA GLY A 389 19.02 -21.78 -12.79
C GLY A 389 17.79 -20.97 -12.36
N THR A 390 17.84 -19.63 -12.36
CA THR A 390 16.67 -18.76 -12.10
C THR A 390 16.00 -18.22 -13.37
N GLY A 391 16.40 -18.72 -14.54
CA GLY A 391 15.97 -18.22 -15.85
C GLY A 391 16.90 -17.12 -16.40
N ALA A 392 17.19 -17.17 -17.70
CA ALA A 392 18.10 -16.23 -18.38
C ALA A 392 17.60 -14.79 -18.35
N PHE A 393 16.27 -14.58 -18.37
CA PHE A 393 15.67 -13.25 -18.25
C PHE A 393 16.00 -12.55 -16.92
N GLN A 394 16.32 -13.30 -15.85
CA GLN A 394 16.75 -12.69 -14.59
C GLN A 394 18.14 -12.07 -14.68
N LEU A 395 18.98 -12.50 -15.61
CA LEU A 395 20.31 -11.90 -15.81
C LEU A 395 20.18 -10.45 -16.31
N ALA A 396 19.23 -10.19 -17.22
CA ALA A 396 18.93 -8.84 -17.70
C ALA A 396 18.33 -7.97 -16.58
N ASN A 397 17.38 -8.52 -15.81
CA ASN A 397 16.82 -7.82 -14.64
C ASN A 397 17.91 -7.47 -13.62
N ALA A 398 18.87 -8.38 -13.38
CA ALA A 398 19.97 -8.16 -12.44
C ALA A 398 20.96 -7.09 -12.93
N ALA A 399 21.27 -7.06 -14.23
CA ALA A 399 22.13 -6.04 -14.81
C ALA A 399 21.52 -4.64 -14.65
N LEU A 400 20.21 -4.52 -14.92
CA LEU A 400 19.46 -3.29 -14.72
C LEU A 400 19.41 -2.89 -13.23
N ALA A 401 19.10 -3.85 -12.35
CA ALA A 401 19.02 -3.64 -10.92
C ALA A 401 20.34 -3.14 -10.31
N LEU A 402 21.47 -3.77 -10.65
CA LEU A 402 22.78 -3.34 -10.18
C LEU A 402 23.17 -1.97 -10.71
N SER A 403 22.83 -1.66 -11.97
CA SER A 403 23.09 -0.35 -12.56
C SER A 403 22.29 0.75 -11.84
N ALA A 404 20.98 0.53 -11.65
CA ALA A 404 20.10 1.44 -10.94
C ALA A 404 20.54 1.64 -9.48
N ALA A 405 20.86 0.55 -8.76
CA ALA A 405 21.36 0.60 -7.39
C ALA A 405 22.67 1.40 -7.27
N ARG A 406 23.63 1.18 -8.18
CA ARG A 406 24.89 1.91 -8.20
C ARG A 406 24.69 3.41 -8.45
N LEU A 407 23.80 3.78 -9.37
CA LEU A 407 23.47 5.18 -9.65
C LEU A 407 22.78 5.84 -8.47
N ALA A 408 21.87 5.13 -7.81
CA ALA A 408 21.18 5.63 -6.62
C ALA A 408 22.16 5.87 -5.47
N ALA A 409 23.07 4.94 -5.22
CA ALA A 409 24.12 5.11 -4.23
C ALA A 409 25.02 6.31 -4.56
N LYS A 410 25.41 6.47 -5.84
CA LYS A 410 26.18 7.64 -6.28
C LYS A 410 25.43 8.96 -6.05
N ARG A 411 24.15 9.03 -6.43
CA ARG A 411 23.28 10.21 -6.22
C ARG A 411 23.09 10.54 -4.74
N ALA A 412 23.07 9.53 -3.88
CA ALA A 412 22.97 9.67 -2.44
C ALA A 412 24.31 10.04 -1.75
N GLY A 413 25.43 10.06 -2.48
CA GLY A 413 26.77 10.22 -1.89
C GLY A 413 27.19 9.02 -1.02
N LEU A 414 26.70 7.83 -1.34
CA LEU A 414 26.89 6.61 -0.53
C LEU A 414 27.82 5.61 -1.24
N PRO A 415 28.72 4.92 -0.50
CA PRO A 415 29.54 3.87 -1.09
C PRO A 415 28.74 2.69 -1.63
N PHE A 416 29.19 2.08 -2.72
CA PHE A 416 28.57 0.90 -3.32
C PHE A 416 29.61 -0.17 -3.63
N SER A 417 29.48 -1.34 -3.00
CA SER A 417 30.37 -2.48 -3.24
C SER A 417 29.68 -3.52 -4.11
N VAL A 418 30.18 -3.71 -5.32
CA VAL A 418 29.65 -4.70 -6.26
C VAL A 418 29.70 -6.12 -5.67
N GLY A 419 30.78 -6.48 -4.97
CA GLY A 419 30.92 -7.78 -4.32
C GLY A 419 29.81 -8.04 -3.28
N LYS A 420 29.54 -7.06 -2.39
CA LYS A 420 28.45 -7.16 -1.41
C LYS A 420 27.08 -7.20 -2.09
N ALA A 421 26.86 -6.34 -3.09
CA ALA A 421 25.61 -6.26 -3.83
C ALA A 421 25.23 -7.57 -4.53
N ILE A 422 26.20 -8.27 -5.11
CA ILE A 422 25.96 -9.53 -5.84
C ILE A 422 25.54 -10.67 -4.90
N ALA A 423 26.03 -10.68 -3.66
CA ALA A 423 25.75 -11.75 -2.70
C ALA A 423 24.25 -11.90 -2.36
N SER A 424 23.46 -10.83 -2.49
CA SER A 424 22.04 -10.84 -2.14
C SER A 424 21.09 -11.15 -3.31
N LEU A 425 21.55 -11.17 -4.57
CA LEU A 425 20.67 -11.16 -5.75
C LEU A 425 19.70 -12.35 -5.81
N ARG A 426 20.21 -13.58 -5.63
CA ARG A 426 19.38 -14.79 -5.73
C ARG A 426 18.29 -14.82 -4.64
N ARG A 427 18.65 -14.50 -3.40
CA ARG A 427 17.74 -14.51 -2.25
C ARG A 427 16.70 -13.39 -2.33
N ALA A 428 16.98 -12.34 -3.10
CA ALA A 428 16.07 -11.23 -3.31
C ALA A 428 14.98 -11.51 -4.35
N LEU A 429 15.08 -12.58 -5.13
CA LEU A 429 14.03 -12.91 -6.09
C LEU A 429 12.72 -13.21 -5.35
N PRO A 430 11.60 -12.56 -5.74
CA PRO A 430 10.32 -12.84 -5.12
C PRO A 430 9.84 -14.27 -5.47
N PRO A 431 9.00 -14.89 -4.62
CA PRO A 431 8.41 -16.20 -4.91
C PRO A 431 7.70 -16.23 -6.27
N GLY A 432 7.70 -17.39 -6.92
CA GLY A 432 7.05 -17.57 -8.23
C GLY A 432 7.73 -16.83 -9.38
N ARG A 433 9.06 -16.63 -9.33
CA ARG A 433 9.86 -16.13 -10.46
C ARG A 433 10.85 -17.20 -10.90
N PHE A 434 10.41 -18.08 -11.79
CA PHE A 434 11.09 -19.30 -12.22
C PHE A 434 11.64 -20.11 -11.04
N GLN A 435 10.81 -20.25 -10.01
CA GLN A 435 11.19 -20.86 -8.75
C GLN A 435 11.16 -22.38 -8.88
N ARG A 436 12.33 -23.01 -8.81
CA ARG A 436 12.46 -24.47 -8.81
C ARG A 436 12.22 -25.02 -7.41
N LEU A 437 11.32 -25.98 -7.31
CA LEU A 437 10.92 -26.67 -6.08
C LEU A 437 10.93 -28.18 -6.30
N SER A 438 10.96 -28.93 -5.21
CA SER A 438 10.67 -30.37 -5.20
C SER A 438 9.38 -30.59 -4.43
N LEU A 439 8.38 -31.20 -5.07
CA LEU A 439 7.09 -31.52 -4.46
C LEU A 439 6.83 -33.02 -4.64
N ALA A 440 6.73 -33.75 -3.53
CA ALA A 440 6.55 -35.21 -3.53
C ALA A 440 7.54 -35.96 -4.47
N GLY A 441 8.82 -35.54 -4.47
CA GLY A 441 9.87 -36.12 -5.30
C GLY A 441 9.86 -35.67 -6.77
N ARG A 442 8.92 -34.81 -7.19
CA ARG A 442 8.84 -34.25 -8.55
C ARG A 442 9.45 -32.86 -8.61
N ALA A 443 10.19 -32.60 -9.68
CA ALA A 443 10.68 -31.25 -9.97
C ALA A 443 9.52 -30.37 -10.45
N VAL A 444 9.27 -29.27 -9.74
CA VAL A 444 8.23 -28.30 -10.05
C VAL A 444 8.87 -26.94 -10.31
N VAL A 445 8.38 -26.22 -11.31
CA VAL A 445 8.74 -24.83 -11.57
C VAL A 445 7.50 -23.96 -11.38
N VAL A 446 7.60 -22.97 -10.50
CA VAL A 446 6.54 -21.99 -10.25
C VAL A 446 6.93 -20.66 -10.88
N ASP A 447 6.08 -20.13 -11.76
CA ASP A 447 6.29 -18.84 -12.40
C ASP A 447 4.98 -18.04 -12.52
N GLY A 448 5.06 -16.72 -12.31
CA GLY A 448 3.94 -15.79 -12.40
C GLY A 448 3.73 -15.15 -13.78
N ALA A 449 4.21 -15.76 -14.87
CA ALA A 449 3.96 -15.31 -16.24
C ALA A 449 2.45 -15.24 -16.54
N HIS A 450 1.97 -14.07 -16.94
CA HIS A 450 0.55 -13.79 -17.15
C HIS A 450 0.28 -12.86 -18.34
N ASN A 451 1.27 -12.68 -19.20
CA ASN A 451 1.20 -11.96 -20.46
C ASN A 451 2.04 -12.70 -21.53
N ALA A 452 1.89 -12.32 -22.80
CA ALA A 452 2.53 -13.04 -23.90
C ALA A 452 4.07 -13.00 -23.81
N GLU A 453 4.65 -11.84 -23.46
CA GLU A 453 6.10 -11.68 -23.29
C GLU A 453 6.66 -12.62 -22.21
N GLY A 454 6.02 -12.68 -21.04
CA GLY A 454 6.42 -13.51 -19.92
C GLY A 454 6.27 -14.99 -20.19
N VAL A 455 5.17 -15.40 -20.86
CA VAL A 455 4.99 -16.81 -21.27
C VAL A 455 6.06 -17.21 -22.27
N ALA A 456 6.35 -16.39 -23.28
CA ALA A 456 7.42 -16.68 -24.24
C ALA A 456 8.79 -16.81 -23.55
N ALA A 457 9.11 -15.91 -22.61
CA ALA A 457 10.33 -15.98 -21.83
C ALA A 457 10.41 -17.26 -20.97
N LEU A 458 9.30 -17.64 -20.31
CA LEU A 458 9.20 -18.87 -19.52
C LEU A 458 9.43 -20.12 -20.38
N LEU A 459 8.76 -20.22 -21.53
CA LEU A 459 8.83 -21.41 -22.39
C LEU A 459 10.24 -21.61 -22.97
N LYS A 460 10.96 -20.52 -23.26
CA LYS A 460 12.35 -20.59 -23.75
C LYS A 460 13.28 -21.31 -22.78
N GLU A 461 13.04 -21.20 -21.47
CA GLU A 461 13.87 -21.84 -20.44
C GLU A 461 13.76 -23.37 -20.41
N PHE A 462 12.70 -23.95 -20.99
CA PHE A 462 12.52 -25.40 -21.05
C PHE A 462 13.26 -26.06 -22.22
N GLY A 463 13.80 -25.28 -23.17
CA GLY A 463 14.66 -25.80 -24.24
C GLY A 463 14.03 -26.93 -25.06
N GLY A 464 12.71 -26.87 -25.31
CA GLY A 464 11.97 -27.89 -26.05
C GLY A 464 11.43 -29.05 -25.21
N LYS A 465 11.79 -29.16 -23.92
CA LYS A 465 11.14 -30.10 -23.00
C LYS A 465 9.66 -29.75 -22.87
N LYS A 466 8.79 -30.77 -22.82
CA LYS A 466 7.33 -30.63 -22.74
C LYS A 466 6.81 -31.06 -21.35
N PRO A 467 6.92 -30.20 -20.32
CA PRO A 467 6.41 -30.53 -18.98
C PRO A 467 4.89 -30.65 -18.98
N VAL A 468 4.33 -31.20 -17.91
CA VAL A 468 2.91 -30.98 -17.57
C VAL A 468 2.79 -29.54 -17.06
N CYS A 469 1.84 -28.78 -17.60
CA CYS A 469 1.62 -27.39 -17.22
C CYS A 469 0.33 -27.28 -16.42
N VAL A 470 0.39 -26.67 -15.23
CA VAL A 470 -0.78 -26.28 -14.44
C VAL A 470 -0.91 -24.77 -14.52
N ALA A 471 -2.04 -24.26 -15.02
CA ALA A 471 -2.22 -22.84 -15.28
C ALA A 471 -3.55 -22.31 -14.76
N ALA A 472 -3.52 -21.08 -14.23
CA ALA A 472 -4.69 -20.29 -13.89
C ALA A 472 -4.50 -18.88 -14.44
N PHE A 473 -5.57 -18.30 -14.99
CA PHE A 473 -5.55 -16.97 -15.60
C PHE A 473 -6.51 -16.03 -14.88
N MET A 474 -6.25 -14.72 -14.98
CA MET A 474 -7.21 -13.70 -14.57
C MET A 474 -8.17 -13.40 -15.74
N ASN A 475 -9.38 -12.97 -15.43
CA ASN A 475 -10.44 -12.67 -16.40
C ASN A 475 -10.16 -11.46 -17.32
N ASP A 476 -9.21 -10.61 -16.97
CA ASP A 476 -8.79 -9.43 -17.74
C ASP A 476 -7.62 -9.71 -18.71
N LYS A 477 -7.24 -10.98 -18.88
CA LYS A 477 -6.14 -11.41 -19.75
C LYS A 477 -6.68 -12.15 -20.96
N ASP A 478 -5.87 -12.16 -22.02
CA ASP A 478 -6.10 -13.01 -23.19
C ASP A 478 -5.79 -14.48 -22.85
N ALA A 479 -6.67 -15.10 -22.05
CA ALA A 479 -6.48 -16.44 -21.55
C ALA A 479 -6.41 -17.47 -22.70
N GLY A 480 -7.15 -17.24 -23.80
CA GLY A 480 -7.13 -18.12 -24.97
C GLY A 480 -5.76 -18.16 -25.65
N ALA A 481 -5.17 -17.00 -25.95
CA ALA A 481 -3.83 -16.94 -26.56
C ALA A 481 -2.76 -17.52 -25.63
N LEU A 482 -2.81 -17.19 -24.33
CA LEU A 482 -1.83 -17.69 -23.35
C LEU A 482 -1.94 -19.20 -23.15
N ALA A 483 -3.15 -19.73 -23.00
CA ALA A 483 -3.37 -21.17 -22.82
C ALA A 483 -2.99 -21.96 -24.08
N THR A 484 -3.24 -21.41 -25.28
CA THR A 484 -2.80 -22.01 -26.54
C THR A 484 -1.28 -22.13 -26.60
N ALA A 485 -0.56 -21.06 -26.26
CA ALA A 485 0.90 -21.06 -26.22
C ALA A 485 1.47 -22.08 -25.21
N LEU A 486 0.88 -22.16 -24.01
CA LEU A 486 1.28 -23.15 -23.00
C LEU A 486 0.99 -24.59 -23.44
N THR A 487 -0.14 -24.85 -24.11
CA THR A 487 -0.49 -26.18 -24.62
C THR A 487 0.46 -26.66 -25.72
N ALA A 488 0.93 -25.74 -26.57
CA ALA A 488 1.91 -26.06 -27.61
C ALA A 488 3.26 -26.51 -27.03
N ALA A 489 3.65 -25.95 -25.88
CA ALA A 489 4.93 -26.20 -25.22
C ALA A 489 4.86 -27.19 -24.04
N SER A 490 3.71 -27.83 -23.81
CA SER A 490 3.51 -28.83 -22.75
C SER A 490 3.06 -30.18 -23.32
N SER A 491 3.28 -31.24 -22.54
CA SER A 491 2.73 -32.57 -22.85
C SER A 491 1.23 -32.63 -22.55
N ARG A 492 0.81 -31.91 -21.51
CA ARG A 492 -0.57 -31.74 -21.07
C ARG A 492 -0.74 -30.38 -20.39
N LEU A 493 -1.89 -29.74 -20.60
CA LEU A 493 -2.31 -28.55 -19.86
C LEU A 493 -3.42 -28.90 -18.87
N ILE A 494 -3.26 -28.48 -17.62
CA ILE A 494 -4.28 -28.58 -16.58
C ILE A 494 -4.70 -27.15 -16.23
N LEU A 495 -5.92 -26.79 -16.62
CA LEU A 495 -6.53 -25.51 -16.28
C LEU A 495 -7.14 -25.61 -14.89
N THR A 496 -6.79 -24.67 -14.02
CA THR A 496 -7.31 -24.60 -12.65
C THR A 496 -7.76 -23.20 -12.30
N ARG A 497 -8.54 -23.08 -11.22
CA ARG A 497 -8.93 -21.80 -10.65
C ARG A 497 -7.88 -21.32 -9.64
N SER A 498 -7.48 -20.05 -9.71
CA SER A 498 -6.70 -19.42 -8.64
C SER A 498 -7.62 -19.04 -7.47
N LEU A 499 -7.04 -18.72 -6.31
CA LEU A 499 -7.80 -18.24 -5.15
C LEU A 499 -8.29 -16.78 -5.31
N SER A 500 -7.98 -16.12 -6.43
CA SER A 500 -8.40 -14.75 -6.71
C SER A 500 -9.86 -14.71 -7.17
N TYR A 501 -10.63 -13.73 -6.69
CA TYR A 501 -11.97 -13.45 -7.21
C TYR A 501 -11.97 -13.06 -8.70
N ARG A 502 -10.81 -12.61 -9.21
CA ARG A 502 -10.60 -12.29 -10.63
C ARG A 502 -10.21 -13.49 -11.48
N SER A 503 -10.10 -14.68 -10.90
CA SER A 503 -9.75 -15.88 -11.67
C SER A 503 -10.76 -16.08 -12.79
N ALA A 504 -10.28 -16.27 -14.02
CA ALA A 504 -11.10 -16.76 -15.11
C ALA A 504 -11.65 -18.15 -14.74
N ASP A 505 -12.83 -18.47 -15.26
CA ASP A 505 -13.38 -19.82 -15.17
C ASP A 505 -12.55 -20.77 -16.06
N PRO A 506 -11.90 -21.80 -15.49
CA PRO A 506 -11.07 -22.72 -16.28
C PRO A 506 -11.86 -23.47 -17.36
N ALA A 507 -13.17 -23.72 -17.17
CA ALA A 507 -14.00 -24.35 -18.21
C ALA A 507 -14.24 -23.40 -19.39
N ALA A 508 -14.48 -22.12 -19.10
CA ALA A 508 -14.59 -21.10 -20.14
C ALA A 508 -13.26 -20.96 -20.92
N VAL A 509 -12.10 -20.98 -20.24
CA VAL A 509 -10.79 -20.93 -20.90
C VAL A 509 -10.57 -22.16 -21.78
N LEU A 510 -10.98 -23.35 -21.36
CA LEU A 510 -10.90 -24.56 -22.18
C LEU A 510 -11.70 -24.40 -23.48
N GLY A 511 -12.88 -23.79 -23.42
CA GLY A 511 -13.74 -23.52 -24.58
C GLY A 511 -13.15 -22.52 -25.57
N LEU A 512 -12.15 -21.72 -25.17
CA LEU A 512 -11.43 -20.80 -26.07
C LEU A 512 -10.29 -21.48 -26.84
N LEU A 513 -9.93 -22.72 -26.49
CA LEU A 513 -8.80 -23.41 -27.11
C LEU A 513 -9.19 -24.03 -28.46
N PRO A 514 -8.28 -24.02 -29.45
CA PRO A 514 -8.44 -24.81 -30.67
C PRO A 514 -8.65 -26.30 -30.35
N PRO A 515 -9.40 -27.08 -31.17
CA PRO A 515 -9.74 -28.48 -30.86
C PRO A 515 -8.53 -29.37 -30.50
N ALA A 516 -7.42 -29.24 -31.23
CA ALA A 516 -6.19 -30.00 -30.96
C ALA A 516 -5.49 -29.61 -29.64
N ALA A 517 -5.68 -28.38 -29.17
CA ALA A 517 -5.19 -27.93 -27.87
C ALA A 517 -6.15 -28.37 -26.75
N ALA A 518 -7.46 -28.26 -26.97
CA ALA A 518 -8.50 -28.70 -26.03
C ALA A 518 -8.38 -30.21 -25.73
N ALA A 519 -8.12 -31.06 -26.73
CA ALA A 519 -7.93 -32.50 -26.56
C ALA A 519 -6.75 -32.89 -25.65
N ARG A 520 -5.76 -32.00 -25.47
CA ARG A 520 -4.60 -32.18 -24.57
C ARG A 520 -4.71 -31.39 -23.28
N SER A 521 -5.91 -30.87 -22.99
CA SER A 521 -6.19 -30.00 -21.87
C SER A 521 -7.30 -30.59 -21.00
N SER A 522 -7.21 -30.37 -19.69
CA SER A 522 -8.25 -30.78 -18.74
C SER A 522 -8.48 -29.73 -17.67
N VAL A 523 -9.66 -29.72 -17.07
CA VAL A 523 -10.00 -28.80 -15.98
C VAL A 523 -9.96 -29.52 -14.63
N VAL A 524 -9.30 -28.91 -13.66
CA VAL A 524 -9.31 -29.33 -12.25
C VAL A 524 -9.70 -28.12 -11.41
N ALA A 525 -10.73 -28.26 -10.56
CA ALA A 525 -11.33 -27.11 -9.88
C ALA A 525 -10.36 -26.36 -8.94
N GLY A 526 -9.47 -27.09 -8.27
CA GLY A 526 -8.59 -26.56 -7.23
C GLY A 526 -7.10 -26.72 -7.57
N PRO A 527 -6.27 -25.70 -7.30
CA PRO A 527 -4.85 -25.73 -7.67
C PRO A 527 -4.06 -26.78 -6.89
N ARG A 528 -4.50 -27.13 -5.66
CA ARG A 528 -3.89 -28.21 -4.87
C ARG A 528 -4.19 -29.60 -5.40
N ALA A 529 -5.35 -29.80 -6.04
CA ALA A 529 -5.68 -31.09 -6.66
C ALA A 529 -5.02 -31.23 -8.04
N ALA A 530 -4.67 -30.10 -8.67
CA ALA A 530 -4.00 -30.08 -9.96
C ALA A 530 -2.47 -30.33 -9.86
N LEU A 531 -1.86 -29.98 -8.73
CA LEU A 531 -0.45 -30.20 -8.38
C LEU A 531 -0.26 -31.58 -7.74
#